data_AF-A0A9E3MS27-F1
#
_entry.id   AF-A0A9E3MS27-F1
#
_cell.length_a   1.000
_cell.length_b   1.000
_cell.length_c   1.000
_cell.angle_alpha   90.00
_cell.angle_beta   90.00
_cell.angle_gamma   90.00
#
_symmetry.space_group_name_H-M   'P 1'
#
loop_
_entity.id
_entity.type
_entity.pdbx_description
1 polymer ?
#
loop_
_entity_poly.entity_id
_entity_poly.type
_entity_poly.pdbx_seq_one_letter_code
_entity_poly.pdbx_strand_id
1 'polypeptide(L)'
;ERRRGETLDERLAEEMPDLAPPDGDGIGDDDGSDGELLDNEVGAMRSGRLVAPDEGVHEDEESALIATDVGIDGAAASAEEAAMHIVDEEPLSG
;
A
#
# COMPACT_ATOMS: atom_id res chain seq x y z
N GLU A 1 30.58 27.60 -19.45
CA GLU A 1 30.66 26.89 -18.15
C GLU A 1 29.33 27.00 -17.43
N ARG A 2 28.89 25.93 -16.76
CA ARG A 2 27.54 25.85 -16.18
C ARG A 2 27.28 27.01 -15.21
N ARG A 3 26.15 27.69 -15.44
CA ARG A 3 25.54 28.78 -14.68
C ARG A 3 25.81 28.66 -13.18
N ARG A 4 26.46 29.67 -12.60
CA ARG A 4 26.64 29.84 -11.16
C ARG A 4 25.22 29.96 -10.56
N GLY A 5 24.78 28.91 -9.86
CA GLY A 5 23.55 28.93 -9.08
C GLY A 5 23.77 29.62 -7.74
N GLU A 6 22.68 29.83 -7.00
CA GLU A 6 22.71 30.29 -5.61
C GLU A 6 23.60 29.39 -4.74
N THR A 7 24.26 30.02 -3.77
CA THR A 7 25.00 29.34 -2.71
C THR A 7 24.04 28.67 -1.71
N LEU A 8 24.56 27.74 -0.91
CA LEU A 8 23.77 27.10 0.14
C LEU A 8 23.22 28.12 1.15
N ASP A 9 24.02 29.15 1.49
CA ASP A 9 23.62 30.19 2.43
C ASP A 9 22.48 31.07 1.90
N GLU A 10 22.50 31.37 0.60
CA GLU A 10 21.40 32.09 -0.07
C GLU A 10 20.10 31.27 -0.03
N ARG A 11 20.18 29.97 -0.34
CA ARG A 11 19.01 29.08 -0.26
C ARG A 11 18.46 28.95 1.16
N LEU A 12 19.33 28.90 2.17
CA LEU A 12 18.92 28.81 3.58
C LEU A 12 18.26 30.11 4.06
N ALA A 13 18.71 31.27 3.57
CA ALA A 13 18.13 32.56 3.90
C ALA A 13 16.73 32.77 3.30
N GLU A 14 16.39 32.03 2.24
CA GLU A 14 15.08 32.04 1.59
C GLU A 14 14.08 31.06 2.22
N GLU A 15 14.52 30.18 3.12
CA GLU A 15 13.61 29.26 3.80
C GLU A 15 12.61 30.03 4.66
N MET A 16 11.32 29.75 4.42
CA MET A 16 10.22 30.20 5.27
C MET A 16 9.78 29.03 6.16
N PRO A 17 9.39 29.29 7.42
CA PRO A 17 8.77 28.26 8.25
C PRO A 17 7.53 27.68 7.57
N ASP A 18 7.35 26.37 7.69
CA ASP A 18 6.14 25.71 7.24
C ASP A 18 4.90 26.32 7.93
N LEU A 19 3.86 26.54 7.15
CA LEU A 19 2.57 26.94 7.71
C LEU A 19 1.95 25.73 8.42
N ALA A 20 1.34 25.98 9.57
CA ALA A 20 0.54 24.95 10.21
C ALA A 20 -0.55 24.48 9.22
N PRO A 21 -0.73 23.15 9.06
CA PRO A 21 -1.85 22.65 8.28
C PRO A 21 -3.16 23.20 8.86
N PRO A 22 -4.21 23.35 8.04
CA PRO A 22 -5.54 23.66 8.56
C PRO A 22 -5.96 22.57 9.57
N ASP A 23 -6.89 22.92 10.47
CA ASP A 23 -7.51 21.92 11.36
C ASP A 23 -8.05 20.77 10.49
N GLY A 24 -7.54 19.57 10.76
CA GLY A 24 -7.96 18.33 10.11
C GLY A 24 -9.43 17.99 10.37
N ASP A 25 -9.98 17.06 9.61
CA ASP A 25 -11.35 16.56 9.87
C ASP A 25 -11.41 15.57 11.05
N GLY A 26 -10.25 15.29 11.65
CA GLY A 26 -10.08 14.39 12.80
C GLY A 26 -10.00 12.92 12.41
N ILE A 27 -9.88 12.61 11.12
CA ILE A 27 -9.78 11.27 10.54
C ILE A 27 -8.45 11.20 9.77
N GLY A 28 -7.65 10.14 9.97
CA GLY A 28 -6.41 9.94 9.20
C GLY A 28 -5.24 10.89 9.49
N ASP A 29 -5.48 11.99 10.22
CA ASP A 29 -4.48 13.04 10.51
C ASP A 29 -3.64 12.80 11.79
N ASP A 30 -3.65 11.59 12.36
CA ASP A 30 -2.88 11.29 13.59
C ASP A 30 -1.41 10.96 13.27
N ASP A 31 -0.49 11.75 13.84
CA ASP A 31 0.95 11.65 13.61
C ASP A 31 1.50 10.37 14.24
N GLY A 32 1.95 9.44 13.39
CA GLY A 32 2.41 8.10 13.78
C GLY A 32 1.36 7.00 13.67
N SER A 33 0.17 7.30 13.14
CA SER A 33 -0.79 6.28 12.69
C SER A 33 -0.52 5.87 11.24
N ASP A 34 -1.02 4.71 10.81
CA ASP A 34 -0.78 4.14 9.47
C ASP A 34 -1.57 4.85 8.32
N GLY A 35 -2.01 6.10 8.52
CA GLY A 35 -2.83 6.86 7.58
C GLY A 35 -4.34 6.65 7.79
N GLU A 36 -5.13 7.16 6.83
CA GLU A 36 -6.60 7.13 6.76
C GLU A 36 -7.25 5.88 7.38
N LEU A 37 -8.47 6.05 7.93
CA LEU A 37 -9.24 4.92 8.46
C LEU A 37 -9.35 3.83 7.39
N LEU A 38 -8.89 2.62 7.73
CA LEU A 38 -9.11 1.44 6.90
C LEU A 38 -10.62 1.26 6.73
N ASP A 39 -11.09 1.38 5.50
CA ASP A 39 -12.44 0.98 5.14
C ASP A 39 -12.50 -0.54 4.96
N ASN A 40 -13.68 -1.03 4.58
CA ASN A 40 -13.88 -2.45 4.32
C ASN A 40 -13.35 -2.90 2.95
N GLU A 41 -12.52 -2.11 2.27
CA GLU A 41 -11.85 -2.48 1.02
C GLU A 41 -10.42 -2.98 1.25
N VAL A 42 -9.88 -2.84 2.48
CA VAL A 42 -8.55 -3.30 2.87
C VAL A 42 -8.61 -4.31 4.02
N GLY A 43 -8.02 -5.48 3.79
CA GLY A 43 -7.96 -6.56 4.76
C GLY A 43 -6.79 -6.45 5.75
N ALA A 44 -7.01 -6.87 7.00
CA ALA A 44 -5.93 -6.96 8.00
C ALA A 44 -5.01 -8.18 7.79
N MET A 45 -5.49 -9.21 7.09
CA MET A 45 -4.72 -10.42 6.79
C MET A 45 -4.18 -10.37 5.36
N ARG A 46 -2.89 -10.60 5.23
CA ARG A 46 -2.24 -10.78 3.94
C ARG A 46 -2.71 -12.10 3.28
N SER A 47 -2.94 -12.07 1.98
CA SER A 47 -3.13 -13.28 1.16
C SER A 47 -1.80 -14.05 0.99
N GLY A 48 -1.87 -15.38 0.98
CA GLY A 48 -0.77 -16.22 0.53
C GLY A 48 -0.67 -16.29 -1.00
N ARG A 49 0.08 -17.28 -1.49
CA ARG A 49 0.25 -17.52 -2.93
C ARG A 49 -1.07 -18.02 -3.53
N LEU A 50 -1.54 -17.34 -4.57
CA LEU A 50 -2.74 -17.72 -5.31
C LEU A 50 -2.37 -18.62 -6.49
N VAL A 51 -3.00 -19.80 -6.57
CA VAL A 51 -2.75 -20.80 -7.62
C VAL A 51 -4.06 -21.08 -8.36
N ALA A 52 -4.04 -20.90 -9.68
CA ALA A 52 -5.17 -21.25 -10.55
C ALA A 52 -5.41 -22.78 -10.55
N PRO A 53 -6.63 -23.26 -10.85
CA PRO A 53 -6.93 -24.69 -10.86
C PRO A 53 -6.01 -25.53 -11.76
N ASP A 54 -5.55 -24.92 -12.84
CA ASP A 54 -4.65 -25.48 -13.86
C ASP A 54 -3.16 -25.25 -13.54
N GLU A 55 -2.86 -24.79 -12.32
CA GLU A 55 -1.54 -24.41 -11.82
C GLU A 55 -0.89 -23.23 -12.57
N GLY A 56 -1.61 -22.57 -13.49
CA GLY A 56 -1.10 -21.50 -14.34
C GLY A 56 -0.08 -21.97 -15.38
N VAL A 57 -0.03 -23.27 -15.68
CA VAL A 57 0.91 -23.88 -16.64
C VAL A 57 0.21 -24.62 -17.78
N HIS A 58 -1.11 -24.75 -17.72
CA HIS A 58 -1.92 -25.46 -18.70
C HIS A 58 -2.86 -24.49 -19.45
N GLU A 59 -3.75 -25.04 -20.27
CA GLU A 59 -4.76 -24.22 -20.94
C GLU A 59 -5.87 -23.91 -19.94
N ASP A 60 -6.22 -22.63 -19.83
CA ASP A 60 -7.27 -22.15 -18.94
C ASP A 60 -8.65 -22.54 -19.51
N GLU A 61 -9.32 -23.49 -18.86
CA GLU A 61 -10.67 -23.92 -19.19
C GLU A 61 -11.73 -23.16 -18.38
N GLU A 62 -11.32 -22.38 -17.38
CA GLU A 62 -12.20 -21.61 -16.52
C GLU A 62 -12.57 -20.28 -17.18
N SER A 63 -13.87 -20.03 -17.35
CA SER A 63 -14.34 -18.75 -17.88
C SER A 63 -14.21 -17.59 -16.87
N ALA A 64 -13.94 -17.90 -15.60
CA ALA A 64 -13.81 -16.95 -14.51
C ALA A 64 -12.37 -16.96 -13.99
N LEU A 65 -11.84 -15.77 -13.66
CA LEU A 65 -10.52 -15.63 -13.08
C LEU A 65 -10.55 -16.04 -11.60
N ILE A 66 -10.30 -17.32 -11.34
CA ILE A 66 -10.32 -17.91 -9.99
C ILE A 66 -8.97 -18.49 -9.61
N ALA A 67 -8.67 -18.48 -8.32
CA ALA A 67 -7.46 -19.08 -7.76
C ALA A 67 -7.69 -19.50 -6.31
N THR A 68 -6.87 -20.43 -5.81
CA THR A 68 -6.87 -20.87 -4.41
C THR A 68 -5.62 -20.36 -3.71
N ASP A 69 -5.78 -19.79 -2.51
CA ASP A 69 -4.67 -19.46 -1.63
C ASP A 69 -4.08 -20.75 -1.02
N VAL A 70 -2.81 -21.03 -1.32
CA VAL A 70 -2.07 -22.19 -0.80
C VAL A 70 -1.06 -21.83 0.29
N GLY A 71 -1.13 -20.61 0.82
CA GLY A 71 -0.34 -20.12 1.96
C GLY A 71 0.91 -19.32 1.57
N ILE A 72 1.61 -18.81 2.60
CA ILE A 72 2.81 -18.00 2.44
C ILE A 72 4.04 -18.91 2.25
N ASP A 73 4.78 -18.72 1.16
CA ASP A 73 6.00 -19.49 0.90
C ASP A 73 7.21 -18.92 1.65
N GLY A 74 7.25 -19.12 2.97
CA GLY A 74 8.48 -19.02 3.77
C GLY A 74 9.29 -17.71 3.71
N ALA A 75 8.64 -16.57 3.42
CA ALA A 75 9.23 -15.24 3.17
C ALA A 75 9.86 -15.01 1.78
N ALA A 76 9.70 -15.94 0.83
CA ALA A 76 10.15 -15.78 -0.57
C ALA A 76 9.10 -15.09 -1.47
N ALA A 77 8.03 -14.55 -0.90
CA ALA A 77 6.99 -13.92 -1.68
C ALA A 77 7.47 -12.61 -2.31
N SER A 78 6.98 -12.31 -3.52
CA SER A 78 7.31 -11.06 -4.19
C SER A 78 6.72 -9.85 -3.45
N ALA A 79 7.18 -8.64 -3.79
CA ALA A 79 6.60 -7.41 -3.23
C ALA A 79 5.11 -7.28 -3.59
N GLU A 80 4.74 -7.69 -4.80
CA GLU A 80 3.35 -7.71 -5.27
C GLU A 80 2.51 -8.72 -4.49
N GLU A 81 3.00 -9.94 -4.27
CA GLU A 81 2.32 -10.93 -3.42
C GLU A 81 2.23 -10.47 -1.96
N ALA A 82 3.15 -9.62 -1.50
CA ALA A 82 3.13 -9.06 -0.15
C ALA A 82 2.13 -7.92 0.02
N ALA A 83 1.70 -7.30 -1.07
CA ALA A 83 0.75 -6.20 -1.07
C ALA A 83 -0.73 -6.67 -1.09
N MET A 84 -0.99 -7.95 -1.36
CA MET A 84 -2.35 -8.49 -1.45
C MET A 84 -2.93 -8.85 -0.07
N HIS A 85 -4.17 -8.44 0.18
CA HIS A 85 -4.88 -8.67 1.44
C HIS A 85 -6.25 -9.33 1.22
N ILE A 86 -6.71 -10.07 2.22
CA ILE A 86 -8.01 -10.72 2.24
C ILE A 86 -9.02 -9.75 2.84
N VAL A 87 -9.98 -9.32 2.02
CA VAL A 87 -11.11 -8.50 2.46
C VAL A 87 -12.26 -9.43 2.85
N ASP A 88 -12.64 -9.40 4.12
CA ASP A 88 -13.80 -10.14 4.60
C ASP A 88 -15.11 -9.45 4.19
N GLU A 89 -16.14 -10.24 3.91
CA GLU A 89 -17.48 -9.71 3.61
C GLU A 89 -18.14 -9.04 4.84
N GLU A 90 -17.66 -9.36 6.04
CA GLU A 90 -18.04 -8.70 7.28
C GLU A 90 -17.08 -7.54 7.56
N PRO A 91 -17.59 -6.33 7.87
CA PRO A 91 -16.74 -5.19 8.14
C PRO A 91 -15.85 -5.45 9.34
N LEU A 92 -14.58 -5.08 9.23
CA LEU A 92 -13.66 -5.02 10.36
C LEU A 92 -14.31 -4.15 11.44
N SER A 93 -14.59 -4.73 12.61
CA SER A 93 -15.06 -3.96 13.76
C SER A 93 -13.92 -3.05 14.21
N GLY A 94 -14.00 -1.76 13.85
CA GLY A 94 -13.13 -0.70 14.36
C GLY A 94 -13.25 -0.50 15.86
#